data_AF-A0A0F8UCU8-F1
#
_entry.id   AF-A0A0F8UCU8-F1
#
_cell.length_a   1.000
_cell.length_b   1.000
_cell.length_c   1.000
_cell.angle_alpha   90.00
_cell.angle_beta   90.00
_cell.angle_gamma   90.00
#
_symmetry.space_group_name_H-M   'P 1'
#
loop_
_entity.id
_entity.type
_entity.pdbx_description
1 polymer ?
#
loop_
_entity_poly.entity_id
_entity_poly.type
_entity_poly.pdbx_seq_one_letter_code
_entity_poly.pdbx_strand_id
1 'polypeptide(L)'
;YRLAAYLPPSLVTFIEGKVNAVVSFLETTGYLPRKEEPSTSESKAVAEAREAVQAAEKSLEDLKSQLKDHKADIDTDYGVASIFRALKNVCISKDAGEYTYEHCFLDQTKQIPKKGGSSVRMGSFAGLGSVEVDELNEAGEIVPVQKISLKYTRGQGCWNGPARSTTVVLECGEENEILKIAEDEKCVYSMLVTTPAVCAGGEEPGNVAPRRKDEL
;
A
#
# COMPACT_ATOMS: atom_id res chain seq x y z
N TYR A 1 -3.14 0.04 60.51
CA TYR A 1 -3.41 0.82 61.74
C TYR A 1 -2.12 1.51 62.17
N ARG A 2 -2.10 2.86 62.21
CA ARG A 2 -0.88 3.66 62.44
C ARG A 2 -0.57 3.77 63.94
N LEU A 3 -0.01 2.70 64.51
CA LEU A 3 0.50 2.67 65.90
C LEU A 3 1.53 3.79 66.17
N ALA A 4 2.24 4.24 65.13
CA ALA A 4 3.19 5.35 65.19
C ALA A 4 2.57 6.72 65.57
N ALA A 5 1.25 6.91 65.38
CA ALA A 5 0.58 8.17 65.68
C ALA A 5 0.33 8.41 67.20
N TYR A 6 0.49 7.37 68.03
CA TYR A 6 0.25 7.43 69.48
C TYR A 6 1.55 7.36 70.31
N LEU A 7 2.72 7.31 69.66
CA LEU A 7 4.02 7.20 70.31
C LEU A 7 4.71 8.57 70.37
N PRO A 8 5.48 8.88 71.44
CA PRO A 8 6.28 10.09 71.52
C PRO A 8 7.26 10.19 70.33
N PRO A 9 7.50 11.40 69.78
CA PRO A 9 8.36 11.57 68.59
C PRO A 9 9.76 10.96 68.73
N SER A 10 10.34 10.99 69.94
CA SER A 10 11.65 10.41 70.24
C SER A 10 11.66 8.88 70.18
N LEU A 11 10.54 8.23 70.50
CA LEU A 11 10.42 6.78 70.46
C LEU A 11 10.16 6.28 69.03
N VAL A 12 9.39 7.05 68.24
CA VAL A 12 9.18 6.78 66.82
C VAL A 12 10.51 6.83 66.06
N THR A 13 11.30 7.90 66.23
CA THR A 13 12.60 8.03 65.55
C THR A 13 13.61 6.96 65.98
N PHE A 14 13.58 6.55 67.25
CA PHE A 14 14.41 5.46 67.75
C PHE A 14 14.04 4.11 67.12
N ILE A 15 12.74 3.79 67.04
CA ILE A 15 12.24 2.56 66.43
C ILE A 15 12.56 2.55 64.93
N GLU A 16 12.30 3.64 64.22
CA GLU A 16 12.64 3.80 62.80
C GLU A 16 14.14 3.61 62.56
N GLY A 17 14.98 4.22 63.39
CA GLY A 17 16.44 4.05 63.30
C GLY A 17 16.90 2.61 63.49
N LYS A 18 16.30 1.86 64.44
CA LYS A 18 16.61 0.45 64.66
C LYS A 18 16.09 -0.46 63.56
N VAL A 19 14.88 -0.22 63.07
CA VAL A 19 14.30 -0.96 61.95
C VAL A 19 15.14 -0.78 60.70
N ASN A 20 15.53 0.46 60.38
CA ASN A 20 16.39 0.75 59.23
C ASN A 20 17.77 0.09 59.34
N ALA A 21 18.36 0.05 60.53
CA ALA A 21 19.63 -0.63 60.76
C ALA A 21 19.53 -2.15 60.56
N VAL A 22 18.44 -2.77 61.02
CA VAL A 22 18.19 -4.21 60.83
C VAL A 22 17.92 -4.52 59.36
N VAL A 23 17.11 -3.70 58.68
CA VAL A 23 16.85 -3.85 57.24
C VAL A 23 18.15 -3.74 56.45
N SER A 24 18.97 -2.72 56.71
CA SER A 24 20.28 -2.55 56.05
C SER A 24 21.24 -3.71 56.34
N PHE A 25 21.24 -4.25 57.57
CA PHE A 25 22.02 -5.43 57.92
C PHE A 25 21.56 -6.68 57.16
N LEU A 26 20.25 -6.88 57.04
CA LEU A 26 19.66 -8.00 56.31
C LEU A 26 19.87 -7.89 54.79
N GLU A 27 19.90 -6.67 54.23
CA GLU A 27 20.31 -6.41 52.85
C GLU A 27 21.80 -6.71 52.63
N THR A 28 22.66 -6.30 53.57
CA THR A 28 24.12 -6.51 53.47
C THR A 28 24.52 -7.98 53.63
N THR A 29 23.78 -8.74 54.43
CA THR A 29 24.00 -10.18 54.64
C THR A 29 23.32 -11.06 53.60
N GLY A 30 22.58 -10.46 52.66
CA GLY A 30 21.95 -11.17 51.53
C GLY A 30 20.69 -11.95 51.89
N TYR A 31 20.13 -11.77 53.09
CA TYR A 31 18.87 -12.39 53.52
C TYR A 31 17.63 -11.64 53.02
N LEU A 32 17.76 -10.33 52.76
CA LEU A 32 16.74 -9.53 52.07
C LEU A 32 17.28 -9.05 50.72
N PRO A 33 16.48 -9.14 49.63
CA PRO A 33 16.84 -8.46 48.39
C PRO A 33 16.87 -6.96 48.67
N ARG A 34 17.93 -6.30 48.20
CA ARG A 34 18.04 -4.84 48.26
C ARG A 34 16.80 -4.26 47.61
N LYS A 35 16.11 -3.34 48.29
CA LYS A 35 14.97 -2.63 47.69
C LYS A 35 15.44 -2.05 46.36
N GLU A 36 14.79 -2.45 45.27
CA GLU A 36 15.05 -1.92 43.93
C GLU A 36 14.79 -0.41 43.98
N GLU A 37 15.87 0.37 44.12
CA GLU A 37 15.85 1.75 43.66
C GLU A 37 15.42 1.69 42.19
N PRO A 38 14.50 2.56 41.72
CA PRO A 38 14.11 2.57 40.33
C PRO A 38 15.35 2.87 39.48
N SER A 39 16.02 1.82 39.00
CA SER A 39 17.20 1.95 38.16
C SER A 39 16.71 2.48 36.82
N THR A 40 16.97 3.75 36.56
CA THR A 40 16.58 4.47 35.35
C THR A 40 17.37 4.04 34.11
N SER A 41 18.23 3.02 34.19
CA SER A 41 18.90 2.45 33.02
C SER A 41 18.95 0.92 33.09
N GLU A 42 18.33 0.28 32.10
CA GLU A 42 18.50 -1.15 31.81
C GLU A 42 20.00 -1.48 31.67
N SER A 43 20.42 -2.71 31.99
CA SER A 43 21.81 -3.12 31.78
C SER A 43 22.16 -3.11 30.28
N LYS A 44 23.43 -2.87 29.92
CA LYS A 44 23.88 -2.84 28.51
C LYS A 44 23.47 -4.10 27.74
N ALA A 45 23.56 -5.27 28.37
CA ALA A 45 23.15 -6.55 27.77
C ALA A 45 21.63 -6.62 27.51
N VAL A 46 20.81 -6.03 28.37
CA VAL A 46 19.35 -5.96 28.18
C VAL A 46 19.00 -4.97 27.07
N ALA A 47 19.69 -3.83 27.00
CA ALA A 47 19.50 -2.87 25.92
C ALA A 47 19.87 -3.46 24.55
N GLU A 48 21.03 -4.13 24.45
CA GLU A 48 21.46 -4.81 23.21
C GLU A 48 20.48 -5.94 22.81
N ALA A 49 20.02 -6.75 23.77
CA ALA A 49 19.03 -7.78 23.50
C ALA A 49 17.69 -7.20 23.02
N ARG A 50 17.25 -6.09 23.62
CA ARG A 50 16.02 -5.39 23.24
C ARG A 50 16.12 -4.80 21.83
N GLU A 51 17.23 -4.13 21.51
CA GLU A 51 17.48 -3.60 20.17
C GLU A 51 17.54 -4.72 19.13
N ALA A 52 18.17 -5.85 19.45
CA ALA A 52 18.21 -7.02 18.56
C ALA A 52 16.81 -7.61 18.31
N VAL A 53 15.97 -7.72 19.34
CA VAL A 53 14.58 -8.18 19.19
C VAL A 53 13.76 -7.20 18.36
N GLN A 54 13.85 -5.89 18.62
CA GLN A 54 13.14 -4.87 17.84
C GLN A 54 13.57 -4.86 16.37
N ALA A 55 14.87 -5.03 16.10
CA ALA A 55 15.39 -5.15 14.74
C ALA A 55 14.86 -6.40 14.04
N ALA A 56 14.82 -7.55 14.74
CA ALA A 56 14.29 -8.79 14.21
C ALA A 56 12.77 -8.71 13.96
N GLU A 57 12.00 -8.09 14.86
CA GLU A 57 10.56 -7.87 14.71
C GLU A 57 10.25 -6.98 13.50
N LYS A 58 10.99 -5.87 13.34
CA LYS A 58 10.85 -4.99 12.17
C LYS A 58 11.16 -5.74 10.88
N SER A 59 12.25 -6.50 10.85
CA SER A 59 12.61 -7.31 9.68
C SER A 59 11.54 -8.36 9.35
N LEU A 60 10.94 -8.98 10.37
CA LEU A 60 9.87 -9.93 10.20
C LEU A 60 8.60 -9.27 9.63
N GLU A 61 8.26 -8.07 10.09
CA GLU A 61 7.14 -7.29 9.54
C GLU A 61 7.39 -6.91 8.07
N ASP A 62 8.59 -6.43 7.74
CA ASP A 62 8.99 -6.09 6.37
C ASP A 62 8.90 -7.32 5.44
N LEU A 63 9.44 -8.47 5.87
CA LEU A 63 9.37 -9.73 5.11
C LEU A 63 7.93 -10.22 4.93
N LYS A 64 7.07 -10.07 5.96
CA LYS A 64 5.65 -10.41 5.84
C LYS A 64 4.93 -9.52 4.83
N SER A 65 5.25 -8.22 4.79
CA SER A 65 4.70 -7.30 3.80
C SER A 65 5.12 -7.70 2.39
N GLN A 66 6.43 -7.93 2.17
CA GLN A 66 6.96 -8.37 0.87
C GLN A 66 6.31 -9.67 0.40
N LEU A 67 6.17 -10.66 1.29
CA LEU A 67 5.54 -11.93 0.97
C LEU A 67 4.08 -11.75 0.54
N LYS A 68 3.35 -10.88 1.25
CA LYS A 68 1.97 -10.53 0.88
C LYS A 68 1.91 -9.86 -0.50
N ASP A 69 2.82 -8.93 -0.78
CA ASP A 69 2.86 -8.21 -2.06
C ASP A 69 3.24 -9.14 -3.22
N HIS A 70 4.21 -10.04 -3.03
CA HIS A 70 4.59 -11.05 -4.03
C HIS A 70 3.48 -12.06 -4.29
N LYS A 71 2.74 -12.48 -3.25
CA LYS A 71 1.57 -13.34 -3.44
C LYS A 71 0.48 -12.62 -4.25
N ALA A 72 0.19 -11.37 -3.89
CA ALA A 72 -0.78 -10.56 -4.64
C ALA A 72 -0.34 -10.36 -6.11
N ASP A 73 0.96 -10.18 -6.37
CA ASP A 73 1.51 -10.10 -7.72
C ASP A 73 1.26 -11.39 -8.52
N ILE A 74 1.52 -12.56 -7.93
CA ILE A 74 1.30 -13.86 -8.58
C ILE A 74 -0.19 -14.11 -8.87
N ASP A 75 -1.08 -13.67 -7.97
CA ASP A 75 -2.52 -13.88 -8.09
C ASP A 75 -3.20 -12.86 -9.03
N THR A 76 -2.51 -11.78 -9.41
CA THR A 76 -3.07 -10.73 -10.28
C THR A 76 -3.19 -11.21 -11.73
N ASP A 77 -4.34 -10.95 -12.34
CA ASP A 77 -4.55 -11.19 -13.77
C ASP A 77 -3.87 -10.10 -14.62
N TYR A 78 -2.78 -10.48 -15.29
CA TYR A 78 -2.01 -9.64 -16.22
C TYR A 78 -2.41 -9.83 -17.68
N GLY A 79 -3.53 -10.49 -17.95
CA GLY A 79 -4.02 -10.79 -19.28
C GLY A 79 -3.28 -11.95 -19.93
N VAL A 80 -3.55 -12.16 -21.22
CA VAL A 80 -2.97 -13.26 -22.00
C VAL A 80 -1.45 -13.18 -21.96
N ALA A 81 -0.81 -14.32 -21.67
CA ALA A 81 0.64 -14.44 -21.50
C ALA A 81 1.28 -13.44 -20.49
N SER A 82 0.49 -12.87 -19.57
CA SER A 82 0.91 -11.81 -18.67
C SER A 82 1.46 -10.57 -19.37
N ILE A 83 0.95 -10.26 -20.56
CA ILE A 83 1.43 -9.15 -21.42
C ILE A 83 1.43 -7.80 -20.71
N PHE A 84 0.44 -7.55 -19.84
CA PHE A 84 0.34 -6.29 -19.11
C PHE A 84 1.26 -6.19 -17.88
N ARG A 85 1.95 -7.28 -17.51
CA ARG A 85 2.85 -7.28 -16.35
C ARG A 85 4.01 -6.30 -16.52
N ALA A 86 4.52 -6.16 -17.75
CA ALA A 86 5.57 -5.21 -18.09
C ALA A 86 5.12 -3.74 -17.98
N LEU A 87 3.82 -3.48 -18.06
CA LEU A 87 3.25 -2.14 -17.95
C LEU A 87 2.87 -1.77 -16.53
N LYS A 88 2.92 -2.70 -15.57
CA LYS A 88 2.53 -2.41 -14.18
C LYS A 88 3.29 -1.19 -13.64
N ASN A 89 2.54 -0.21 -13.12
CA ASN A 89 3.05 1.06 -12.58
C ASN A 89 3.72 1.99 -13.61
N VAL A 90 3.65 1.69 -14.91
CA VAL A 90 4.02 2.66 -15.96
C VAL A 90 2.90 3.69 -16.04
N CYS A 91 3.26 4.97 -15.95
CA CYS A 91 2.29 6.07 -15.96
C CYS A 91 2.43 6.93 -17.21
N ILE A 92 1.30 7.27 -17.80
CA ILE A 92 1.16 8.17 -18.95
C ILE A 92 0.22 9.30 -18.59
N SER A 93 0.43 10.47 -19.18
CA SER A 93 -0.35 11.66 -18.84
C SER A 93 -0.75 12.45 -20.07
N LYS A 94 -1.94 13.06 -20.03
CA LYS A 94 -2.43 13.95 -21.08
C LYS A 94 -3.19 15.13 -20.51
N ASP A 95 -2.89 16.27 -21.11
CA ASP A 95 -3.58 17.52 -20.86
C ASP A 95 -4.92 17.57 -21.61
N ALA A 96 -6.01 17.81 -20.88
CA ALA A 96 -7.33 18.03 -21.47
C ALA A 96 -8.14 19.02 -20.64
N GLY A 97 -8.50 20.15 -21.26
CA GLY A 97 -9.19 21.25 -20.57
C GLY A 97 -8.35 21.83 -19.43
N GLU A 98 -8.95 21.96 -18.25
CA GLU A 98 -8.32 22.52 -17.04
C GLU A 98 -7.51 21.51 -16.22
N TYR A 99 -7.45 20.24 -16.67
CA TYR A 99 -6.83 19.14 -15.93
C TYR A 99 -5.77 18.43 -16.77
N THR A 100 -4.82 17.81 -16.07
CA THR A 100 -3.93 16.78 -16.59
C THR A 100 -4.43 15.44 -16.05
N TYR A 101 -4.77 14.54 -16.97
CA TYR A 101 -5.21 13.19 -16.65
C TYR A 101 -4.00 12.27 -16.66
N GLU A 102 -3.81 11.52 -15.58
CA GLU A 102 -2.74 10.54 -15.42
C GLU A 102 -3.37 9.14 -15.35
N HIS A 103 -2.83 8.22 -16.14
CA HIS A 103 -3.17 6.82 -16.13
C HIS A 103 -1.93 6.00 -15.80
N CYS A 104 -1.94 5.30 -14.67
CA CYS A 104 -0.94 4.30 -14.33
C CYS A 104 -1.52 2.90 -14.58
N PHE A 105 -0.89 2.18 -15.50
CA PHE A 105 -1.31 0.83 -15.86
C PHE A 105 -1.30 -0.08 -14.63
N LEU A 106 -2.44 -0.72 -14.39
CA LEU A 106 -2.68 -1.67 -13.28
C LEU A 106 -2.50 -1.09 -11.86
N ASP A 107 -2.44 0.23 -11.70
CA ASP A 107 -2.42 0.90 -10.39
C ASP A 107 -3.65 1.78 -10.19
N GLN A 108 -3.64 3.00 -10.75
CA GLN A 108 -4.72 3.97 -10.56
C GLN A 108 -4.78 5.01 -11.68
N THR A 109 -5.89 5.74 -11.72
CA THR A 109 -6.07 6.93 -12.57
C THR A 109 -6.28 8.17 -11.71
N LYS A 110 -5.75 9.31 -12.15
CA LYS A 110 -5.83 10.59 -11.44
C LYS A 110 -6.20 11.74 -12.36
N GLN A 111 -6.90 12.71 -11.81
CA GLN A 111 -7.16 14.02 -12.38
C GLN A 111 -6.38 15.06 -11.59
N ILE A 112 -5.52 15.81 -12.26
CA ILE A 112 -4.63 16.78 -11.63
C ILE A 112 -5.01 18.19 -12.13
N PRO A 113 -5.44 19.12 -11.27
CA PRO A 113 -5.78 20.48 -11.68
C PRO A 113 -4.55 21.28 -12.09
N LYS A 114 -4.59 21.94 -13.25
CA LYS A 114 -3.45 22.73 -13.77
C LYS A 114 -3.18 24.01 -12.98
N LYS A 115 -4.23 24.61 -12.41
CA LYS A 115 -4.17 25.90 -11.69
C LYS A 115 -3.85 25.73 -10.19
N GLY A 116 -3.24 24.62 -9.82
CA GLY A 116 -3.02 24.24 -8.42
C GLY A 116 -4.26 23.63 -7.77
N GLY A 117 -4.04 22.89 -6.69
CA GLY A 117 -5.06 22.10 -6.00
C GLY A 117 -4.58 20.67 -5.75
N SER A 118 -5.41 19.88 -5.07
CA SER A 118 -5.11 18.46 -4.81
C SER A 118 -5.53 17.60 -5.99
N SER A 119 -4.69 16.63 -6.37
CA SER A 119 -5.05 15.63 -7.37
C SER A 119 -6.19 14.74 -6.87
N VAL A 120 -7.17 14.47 -7.71
CA VAL A 120 -8.31 13.62 -7.40
C VAL A 120 -8.09 12.24 -8.00
N ARG A 121 -8.19 11.19 -7.17
CA ARG A 121 -8.14 9.80 -7.68
C ARG A 121 -9.43 9.47 -8.40
N MET A 122 -9.34 9.10 -9.67
CA MET A 122 -10.49 8.72 -10.51
C MET A 122 -10.80 7.23 -10.44
N GLY A 123 -9.88 6.40 -9.95
CA GLY A 123 -10.12 4.99 -9.68
C GLY A 123 -8.83 4.25 -9.40
N SER A 124 -8.93 3.10 -8.75
CA SER A 124 -7.88 2.10 -8.56
C SER A 124 -8.19 0.88 -9.42
N PHE A 125 -7.17 0.23 -9.95
CA PHE A 125 -7.31 -0.94 -10.82
C PHE A 125 -8.14 -2.03 -10.12
N ALA A 126 -9.13 -2.54 -10.84
CA ALA A 126 -10.07 -3.54 -10.36
C ALA A 126 -9.99 -4.84 -11.17
N GLY A 127 -9.60 -4.76 -12.44
CA GLY A 127 -9.41 -5.93 -13.28
C GLY A 127 -9.46 -5.60 -14.76
N LEU A 128 -9.18 -6.62 -15.56
CA LEU A 128 -9.34 -6.61 -17.00
C LEU A 128 -10.81 -6.85 -17.38
N GLY A 129 -11.21 -6.34 -18.53
CA GLY A 129 -12.50 -6.61 -19.14
C GLY A 129 -12.41 -6.48 -20.65
N SER A 130 -13.56 -6.65 -21.31
CA SER A 130 -13.71 -6.33 -22.72
C SER A 130 -14.90 -5.39 -22.92
N VAL A 131 -14.82 -4.56 -23.94
CA VAL A 131 -15.89 -3.67 -24.39
C VAL A 131 -16.11 -3.88 -25.87
N GLU A 132 -17.37 -3.88 -26.29
CA GLU A 132 -17.73 -3.88 -27.70
C GLU A 132 -17.73 -2.44 -28.21
N VAL A 133 -16.97 -2.20 -29.26
CA VAL A 133 -16.88 -0.91 -29.94
C VAL A 133 -17.24 -1.11 -31.39
N ASP A 134 -18.20 -0.32 -31.87
CA ASP A 134 -18.61 -0.31 -33.27
C ASP A 134 -17.51 0.36 -34.12
N GLU A 135 -16.93 -0.40 -35.04
CA GLU A 135 -15.91 0.08 -35.97
C GLU A 135 -16.35 -0.11 -37.42
N LEU A 136 -15.82 0.73 -38.31
CA LEU A 136 -16.02 0.58 -39.76
C LEU A 136 -14.98 -0.40 -40.30
N ASN A 137 -15.44 -1.49 -40.90
CA ASN A 137 -14.56 -2.41 -41.62
C ASN A 137 -14.10 -1.82 -42.96
N GLU A 138 -13.18 -2.50 -43.64
CA GLU A 138 -12.68 -2.08 -44.97
C GLU A 138 -13.79 -2.00 -46.03
N ALA A 139 -14.92 -2.68 -45.82
CA ALA A 139 -16.10 -2.63 -46.68
C ALA A 139 -17.06 -1.47 -46.35
N GLY A 140 -16.76 -0.66 -45.33
CA GLY A 140 -17.59 0.46 -44.87
C GLY A 140 -18.81 0.05 -44.04
N GLU A 141 -18.85 -1.18 -43.56
CA GLU A 141 -19.91 -1.69 -42.69
C GLU A 141 -19.53 -1.47 -41.22
N ILE A 142 -20.51 -1.14 -40.39
CA ILE A 142 -20.33 -1.04 -38.94
C ILE A 142 -20.36 -2.45 -38.35
N VAL A 143 -19.24 -2.87 -37.77
CA VAL A 143 -19.09 -4.18 -37.14
C VAL A 143 -18.69 -4.00 -35.67
N PRO A 144 -19.28 -4.77 -34.74
CA PRO A 144 -18.88 -4.74 -33.34
C PRO A 144 -17.53 -5.46 -33.17
N VAL A 145 -16.53 -4.74 -32.66
CA VAL A 145 -15.19 -5.26 -32.36
C VAL A 145 -14.99 -5.29 -30.86
N GLN A 146 -14.50 -6.43 -30.34
CA GLN A 146 -14.17 -6.58 -28.93
C GLN A 146 -12.79 -5.97 -28.65
N LYS A 147 -12.73 -4.96 -27.79
CA LYS A 147 -11.49 -4.35 -27.31
C LYS A 147 -11.23 -4.68 -25.85
N ILE A 148 -9.96 -4.86 -25.50
CA ILE A 148 -9.55 -5.03 -24.11
C ILE A 148 -9.76 -3.71 -23.36
N SER A 149 -10.30 -3.79 -22.14
CA SER A 149 -10.48 -2.65 -21.25
C SER A 149 -9.86 -2.92 -19.88
N LEU A 150 -9.37 -1.86 -19.25
CA LEU A 150 -8.91 -1.85 -17.87
C LEU A 150 -9.95 -1.10 -17.02
N LYS A 151 -10.49 -1.77 -16.00
CA LYS A 151 -11.51 -1.19 -15.12
C LYS A 151 -10.86 -0.59 -13.89
N TYR A 152 -11.10 0.70 -13.65
CA TYR A 152 -10.66 1.41 -12.45
C TYR A 152 -11.87 1.85 -11.64
N THR A 153 -11.97 1.40 -10.40
CA THR A 153 -13.10 1.66 -9.50
C THR A 153 -12.62 2.17 -8.14
N ARG A 154 -13.53 2.49 -7.22
CA ARG A 154 -13.16 2.93 -5.84
C ARG A 154 -12.27 4.19 -5.84
N GLY A 155 -12.51 5.09 -6.79
CA GLY A 155 -11.93 6.43 -6.80
C GLY A 155 -12.46 7.30 -5.66
N GLN A 156 -11.99 8.53 -5.60
CA GLN A 156 -12.41 9.50 -4.59
C GLN A 156 -13.90 9.82 -4.72
N GLY A 157 -14.59 9.95 -3.58
CA GLY A 157 -16.04 10.21 -3.52
C GLY A 157 -16.46 11.46 -4.30
N CYS A 158 -17.54 11.34 -5.05
CA CYS A 158 -18.14 12.42 -5.83
C CYS A 158 -19.34 13.00 -5.10
N TRP A 159 -19.43 14.33 -5.01
CA TRP A 159 -20.61 14.97 -4.43
C TRP A 159 -21.83 14.74 -5.35
N ASN A 160 -22.89 14.12 -4.83
CA ASN A 160 -24.08 13.73 -5.62
C ASN A 160 -23.73 12.86 -6.84
N GLY A 161 -22.87 11.86 -6.67
CA GLY A 161 -22.52 10.89 -7.70
C GLY A 161 -21.93 9.62 -7.07
N PRO A 162 -21.69 8.56 -7.86
CA PRO A 162 -20.99 7.38 -7.38
C PRO A 162 -19.54 7.70 -7.00
N ALA A 163 -18.86 6.75 -6.36
CA ALA A 163 -17.41 6.82 -6.26
C ALA A 163 -16.81 6.93 -7.68
N ARG A 164 -15.81 7.81 -7.87
CA ARG A 164 -15.22 7.99 -9.19
C ARG A 164 -14.74 6.66 -9.76
N SER A 165 -14.96 6.47 -11.05
CA SER A 165 -14.50 5.30 -11.79
C SER A 165 -14.06 5.68 -13.19
N THR A 166 -13.12 4.92 -13.75
CA THR A 166 -12.61 5.13 -15.10
C THR A 166 -12.56 3.80 -15.83
N THR A 167 -13.13 3.75 -17.04
CA THR A 167 -12.93 2.63 -17.97
C THR A 167 -11.91 3.04 -19.02
N VAL A 168 -10.80 2.32 -19.08
CA VAL A 168 -9.73 2.59 -20.05
C VAL A 168 -9.84 1.56 -21.15
N VAL A 169 -10.15 1.98 -22.37
CA VAL A 169 -10.24 1.14 -23.56
C VAL A 169 -8.88 1.17 -24.26
N LEU A 170 -8.32 0.00 -24.53
CA LEU A 170 -7.01 -0.14 -25.15
C LEU A 170 -7.14 -0.27 -26.67
N GLU A 171 -6.31 0.47 -27.39
CA GLU A 171 -6.14 0.38 -28.84
C GLU A 171 -4.69 0.03 -29.19
N CYS A 172 -4.51 -0.66 -30.31
CA CYS A 172 -3.16 -0.92 -30.81
C CYS A 172 -2.53 0.40 -31.27
N GLY A 173 -1.32 0.67 -30.78
CA GLY A 173 -0.51 1.80 -31.20
C GLY A 173 0.95 1.60 -30.81
N GLU A 174 1.85 2.40 -31.40
CA GLU A 174 3.30 2.26 -31.21
C GLU A 174 3.79 2.76 -29.84
N GLU A 175 3.06 3.72 -29.26
CA GLU A 175 3.39 4.32 -27.98
C GLU A 175 2.27 4.12 -26.96
N ASN A 176 2.64 4.17 -25.69
CA ASN A 176 1.66 4.25 -24.61
C ASN A 176 1.21 5.71 -24.46
N GLU A 177 0.02 6.04 -24.95
CA GLU A 177 -0.51 7.40 -24.84
C GLU A 177 -2.02 7.42 -24.64
N ILE A 178 -2.50 8.48 -23.99
CA ILE A 178 -3.94 8.71 -23.86
C ILE A 178 -4.39 9.45 -25.13
N LEU A 179 -5.31 8.89 -25.90
CA LEU A 179 -5.86 9.54 -27.09
C LEU A 179 -7.03 10.45 -26.74
N LYS A 180 -7.98 9.95 -25.95
CA LYS A 180 -9.21 10.67 -25.62
C LYS A 180 -9.58 10.44 -24.17
N ILE A 181 -10.17 11.46 -23.55
CA ILE A 181 -10.77 11.39 -22.24
C ILE A 181 -12.19 11.95 -22.36
N ALA A 182 -13.17 11.24 -21.80
CA ALA A 182 -14.55 11.68 -21.71
C ALA A 182 -15.12 11.40 -20.31
N GLU A 183 -16.06 12.23 -19.89
CA GLU A 183 -16.89 12.00 -18.70
C GLU A 183 -18.29 11.60 -19.20
N ASP A 184 -18.53 10.29 -19.28
CA ASP A 184 -19.75 9.73 -19.86
C ASP A 184 -20.97 10.00 -18.96
N GLU A 185 -20.75 9.87 -17.65
CA GLU A 185 -21.69 10.30 -16.61
C GLU A 185 -20.92 11.04 -15.53
N LYS A 186 -21.63 11.74 -14.66
CA LYS A 186 -21.00 12.47 -13.56
C LYS A 186 -20.10 11.55 -12.73
N CYS A 187 -18.80 11.86 -12.70
CA CYS A 187 -17.77 11.10 -12.02
C CYS A 187 -17.50 9.68 -12.58
N VAL A 188 -18.00 9.37 -13.77
CA VAL A 188 -17.72 8.15 -14.53
C VAL A 188 -17.02 8.53 -15.81
N TYR A 189 -15.78 8.09 -15.95
CA TYR A 189 -14.89 8.51 -17.02
C TYR A 189 -14.59 7.35 -17.97
N SER A 190 -14.36 7.68 -19.23
CA SER A 190 -13.74 6.79 -20.20
C SER A 190 -12.46 7.40 -20.76
N MET A 191 -11.45 6.56 -20.96
CA MET A 191 -10.22 6.94 -21.64
C MET A 191 -9.97 5.98 -22.79
N LEU A 192 -9.58 6.53 -23.93
CA LEU A 192 -9.02 5.76 -25.04
C LEU A 192 -7.51 5.84 -24.95
N VAL A 193 -6.83 4.70 -24.83
CA VAL A 193 -5.39 4.62 -24.63
C VAL A 193 -4.79 3.69 -25.67
N THR A 194 -3.76 4.13 -26.37
CA THR A 194 -2.97 3.27 -27.24
C THR A 194 -1.88 2.57 -26.46
N THR A 195 -1.56 1.35 -26.87
CA THR A 195 -0.42 0.60 -26.33
C THR A 195 0.01 -0.50 -27.30
N PRO A 196 1.32 -0.76 -27.44
CA PRO A 196 1.81 -1.91 -28.20
C PRO A 196 1.32 -3.25 -27.65
N ALA A 197 0.94 -3.32 -26.37
CA ALA A 197 0.56 -4.54 -25.68
C ALA A 197 -0.72 -5.20 -26.23
N VAL A 198 -1.53 -4.47 -27.00
CA VAL A 198 -2.77 -5.00 -27.61
C VAL A 198 -2.69 -5.09 -29.14
N CYS A 199 -1.51 -4.90 -29.72
CA CYS A 199 -1.29 -5.10 -31.15
C CYS A 199 -1.21 -6.58 -31.53
N ALA A 200 -1.73 -6.93 -32.71
CA ALA A 200 -1.64 -8.27 -33.28
C ALA A 200 -0.16 -8.66 -33.47
N GLY A 201 0.30 -9.61 -32.66
CA GLY A 201 1.71 -9.98 -32.49
C GLY A 201 2.04 -10.52 -31.10
N GLY A 202 1.18 -10.26 -30.10
CA GLY A 202 1.23 -10.89 -28.77
C GLY A 202 0.50 -12.24 -28.66
N GLU A 203 -0.17 -12.69 -29.73
CA GLU A 203 -1.10 -13.83 -29.73
C GLU A 203 -0.54 -15.11 -30.36
N GLU A 204 0.77 -15.18 -30.64
CA GLU A 204 1.36 -16.45 -31.08
C GLU A 204 1.29 -17.48 -29.92
N PRO A 205 0.66 -18.66 -30.10
CA PRO A 205 0.42 -19.66 -29.05
C PRO A 205 1.70 -20.35 -28.51
N GLY A 206 2.87 -19.77 -28.76
CA GLY A 206 4.17 -20.18 -28.23
C GLY A 206 4.88 -19.15 -27.36
N ASN A 207 4.39 -17.90 -27.27
CA ASN A 207 5.04 -16.85 -26.48
C ASN A 207 4.52 -16.80 -25.03
N VAL A 208 4.38 -17.99 -24.42
CA VAL A 208 4.17 -18.11 -22.99
C VAL A 208 5.45 -17.61 -22.33
N ALA A 209 5.43 -16.42 -21.73
CA ALA A 209 6.51 -16.00 -20.84
C ALA A 209 6.78 -17.16 -19.88
N PRO A 210 7.98 -17.79 -19.93
CA PRO A 210 8.23 -18.96 -19.11
C PRO A 210 8.02 -18.54 -17.66
N ARG A 211 7.16 -19.24 -16.93
CA ARG A 211 7.12 -19.20 -15.47
C ARG A 211 8.40 -19.84 -14.92
N ARG A 212 9.57 -19.37 -15.32
CA ARG A 212 10.80 -19.66 -14.60
C ARG A 212 10.78 -18.74 -13.38
N LYS A 213 10.78 -19.37 -12.22
CA LYS A 213 11.10 -18.71 -10.97
C LYS A 213 12.49 -18.11 -11.16
N ASP A 214 12.56 -16.80 -11.32
CA ASP A 214 13.82 -16.09 -11.17
C ASP A 214 14.11 -16.11 -9.66
N GLU A 215 14.87 -17.12 -9.24
CA GLU A 215 15.49 -17.13 -7.92
C GLU A 215 16.68 -16.16 -7.98
N LEU A 216 16.52 -15.01 -7.31
CA LEU A 216 17.60 -14.13 -6.90
C LEU A 216 17.76 -14.23 -5.38
#